data_AF-A0AAV9A1L6-F1
#
_entry.id   AF-A0AAV9A1L6-F1
#
_cell.length_a   1.000
_cell.length_b   1.000
_cell.length_c   1.000
_cell.angle_alpha   90.00
_cell.angle_beta   90.00
_cell.angle_gamma   90.00
#
_symmetry.space_group_name_H-M   'P 1'
#
loop_
_entity.id
_entity.type
_entity.pdbx_description
1 polymer ?
#
loop_
_entity_poly.entity_id
_entity_poly.type
_entity_poly.pdbx_seq_one_letter_code
_entity_poly.pdbx_strand_id
1 'polypeptide(L)'
;MGLPSLLIFTTALFLLLCSLSIAGGVLFSSLKPTLSVTASFKQGQDLVAGEGTITVTWSHNKTLSTTDSAYKTVKTDRGWRKTNDDLHKDKTCQFTIATTQSNGGGGPIVWTIERDIPTAAYFVRAYALDALGAEVGYGQTTDAKKLANLMEVRGISGRHASIDIAAGCFSAFSVVSLAGFFVAEKRRRTSRG
;
A
#
# COMPACT_ATOMS: atom_id res chain seq x y z
N MET A 1 17.26 -25.87 -49.84
CA MET A 1 16.98 -25.58 -48.41
C MET A 1 15.51 -25.22 -48.34
N GLY A 2 14.69 -26.11 -47.77
CA GLY A 2 13.23 -26.05 -47.92
C GLY A 2 12.60 -24.90 -47.15
N LEU A 3 11.53 -24.33 -47.72
CA LEU A 3 10.59 -23.39 -47.07
C LEU A 3 10.29 -23.70 -45.58
N PRO A 4 10.09 -24.97 -45.14
CA PRO A 4 9.86 -25.28 -43.73
C PRO A 4 11.08 -24.98 -42.82
N SER A 5 12.30 -25.11 -43.31
CA SER A 5 13.51 -24.85 -42.52
C SER A 5 13.73 -23.37 -42.23
N LEU A 6 13.29 -22.48 -43.14
CA LEU A 6 13.35 -21.03 -42.96
C LEU A 6 12.32 -20.55 -41.93
N LEU A 7 11.10 -21.11 -41.95
CA LEU A 7 10.04 -20.79 -41.00
C LEU A 7 10.36 -21.27 -39.57
N ILE A 8 11.03 -22.41 -39.42
CA ILE A 8 11.48 -22.90 -38.11
C ILE A 8 12.59 -21.99 -37.55
N PHE A 9 13.50 -21.51 -38.40
CA PHE A 9 14.55 -20.58 -37.97
C PHE A 9 14.01 -19.21 -37.54
N THR A 10 13.04 -18.66 -38.27
CA THR A 10 12.45 -17.35 -37.92
C THR A 10 11.62 -17.43 -36.64
N THR A 11 10.87 -18.52 -36.44
CA THR A 11 10.09 -18.74 -35.20
C THR A 11 10.98 -18.99 -33.99
N ALA A 12 12.06 -19.77 -34.14
CA ALA A 12 13.05 -19.97 -33.07
C ALA A 12 13.76 -18.66 -32.69
N LEU A 13 14.13 -17.84 -33.69
CA LEU A 13 14.76 -16.54 -33.46
C LEU A 13 13.81 -15.54 -32.78
N PHE A 14 12.53 -15.55 -33.16
CA PHE A 14 11.50 -14.70 -32.54
C PHE A 14 11.23 -15.11 -31.08
N LEU A 15 11.20 -16.41 -30.78
CA LEU A 15 11.09 -16.92 -29.40
C LEU A 15 12.33 -16.59 -28.56
N LEU A 16 13.53 -16.66 -29.16
CA LEU A 16 14.77 -16.27 -28.49
C LEU A 16 14.78 -14.76 -28.17
N LEU A 17 14.38 -13.91 -29.12
CA LEU A 17 14.26 -12.46 -28.93
C LEU A 17 13.21 -12.08 -27.87
N CYS A 18 12.12 -12.85 -27.77
CA CYS A 18 11.08 -12.63 -26.75
C CYS A 18 11.52 -13.02 -25.33
N SER A 19 12.52 -13.91 -25.20
CA SER A 19 13.07 -14.34 -23.91
C SER A 19 14.12 -13.39 -23.32
N LEU A 20 14.59 -12.39 -24.08
CA LEU A 20 15.56 -11.39 -23.63
C LEU A 20 14.92 -10.16 -22.95
N SER A 21 13.63 -10.21 -22.60
CA SER A 21 13.04 -9.21 -21.69
C SER A 21 13.55 -9.45 -20.27
N ILE A 22 14.82 -9.11 -20.02
CA ILE A 22 15.34 -8.89 -18.68
C ILE A 22 14.67 -7.59 -18.22
N ALA A 23 13.49 -7.74 -17.61
CA ALA A 23 12.97 -6.72 -16.72
C ALA A 23 13.93 -6.69 -15.52
N GLY A 24 15.04 -5.96 -15.70
CA GLY A 24 16.02 -5.73 -14.67
C GLY A 24 15.37 -4.86 -13.62
N GLY A 25 14.80 -5.50 -12.60
CA GLY A 25 14.20 -4.79 -11.49
C GLY A 25 15.25 -3.94 -10.79
N VAL A 26 14.91 -2.70 -10.49
CA VAL A 26 15.80 -1.83 -9.71
C VAL A 26 15.90 -2.37 -8.28
N LEU A 27 17.13 -2.45 -7.78
CA LEU A 27 17.41 -2.88 -6.42
C LEU A 27 17.43 -1.66 -5.51
N PHE A 28 16.76 -1.74 -4.38
CA PHE A 28 16.74 -0.70 -3.36
C PHE A 28 18.14 -0.38 -2.85
N SER A 29 18.96 -1.41 -2.63
CA SER A 29 20.38 -1.29 -2.28
C SER A 29 21.23 -0.52 -3.30
N SER A 30 20.82 -0.50 -4.58
CA SER A 30 21.56 0.23 -5.64
C SER A 30 21.19 1.71 -5.74
N LEU A 31 20.06 2.11 -5.14
CA LEU A 31 19.55 3.47 -5.21
C LEU A 31 20.31 4.39 -4.24
N LYS A 32 20.67 5.59 -4.70
CA LYS A 32 21.34 6.59 -3.86
C LYS A 32 20.30 7.43 -3.11
N PRO A 33 20.49 7.73 -1.81
CA PRO A 33 19.62 8.62 -1.09
C PRO A 33 19.94 10.07 -1.45
N THR A 34 19.37 10.55 -2.56
CA THR A 34 19.62 11.89 -3.12
C THR A 34 18.54 12.89 -2.78
N LEU A 35 17.41 12.43 -2.21
CA LEU A 35 16.27 13.27 -1.89
C LEU A 35 16.13 13.42 -0.37
N SER A 36 16.01 14.68 0.09
CA SER A 36 15.47 14.97 1.42
C SER A 36 13.96 15.08 1.30
N VAL A 37 13.22 14.21 2.00
CA VAL A 37 11.75 14.23 2.02
C VAL A 37 11.31 14.65 3.40
N THR A 38 10.48 15.68 3.47
CA THR A 38 9.85 16.14 4.70
C THR A 38 8.34 16.14 4.49
N ALA A 39 7.57 15.78 5.51
CA ALA A 39 6.13 15.92 5.47
C ALA A 39 5.63 16.62 6.72
N SER A 40 4.62 17.46 6.56
CA SER A 40 4.03 18.26 7.62
C SER A 40 3.08 17.40 8.47
N PHE A 41 3.63 16.52 9.30
CA PHE A 41 2.85 15.80 10.31
C PHE A 41 3.50 16.00 11.68
N LYS A 42 2.68 16.17 12.72
CA LYS A 42 3.17 16.14 14.10
C LYS A 42 3.25 14.69 14.56
N GLN A 43 4.35 14.33 15.21
CA GLN A 43 4.50 12.99 15.77
C GLN A 43 3.43 12.76 16.85
N GLY A 44 2.61 11.73 16.69
CA GLY A 44 1.47 11.44 17.58
C GLY A 44 0.17 12.18 17.24
N GLN A 45 0.06 12.80 16.06
CA GLN A 45 -1.20 13.34 15.56
C GLN A 45 -1.94 12.28 14.73
N ASP A 46 -3.17 11.95 15.15
CA ASP A 46 -4.08 11.10 14.41
C ASP A 46 -4.64 11.85 13.20
N LEU A 47 -4.36 11.36 12.00
CA LEU A 47 -4.95 11.87 10.76
C LEU A 47 -6.09 10.95 10.32
N VAL A 48 -7.28 11.50 10.09
CA VAL A 48 -8.45 10.72 9.68
C VAL A 48 -8.43 10.53 8.16
N ALA A 49 -8.57 9.29 7.70
CA ALA A 49 -8.70 8.97 6.29
C ALA A 49 -9.95 9.64 5.69
N GLY A 50 -9.79 10.28 4.52
CA GLY A 50 -10.84 11.03 3.83
C GLY A 50 -10.96 12.50 4.22
N GLU A 51 -10.27 12.96 5.26
CA GLU A 51 -10.32 14.35 5.74
C GLU A 51 -8.93 14.95 6.01
N GLY A 52 -8.01 14.15 6.55
CA GLY A 52 -6.66 14.59 6.89
C GLY A 52 -5.84 14.94 5.66
N THR A 53 -5.18 16.09 5.69
CA THR A 53 -4.25 16.53 4.64
C THR A 53 -2.82 16.55 5.16
N ILE A 54 -1.88 16.07 4.37
CA ILE A 54 -0.45 16.24 4.62
C ILE A 54 0.18 17.05 3.50
N THR A 55 1.17 17.87 3.85
CA THR A 55 2.00 18.58 2.87
C THR A 55 3.33 17.86 2.79
N VAL A 56 3.65 17.32 1.62
CA VAL A 56 4.93 16.66 1.33
C VAL A 56 5.81 17.63 0.58
N THR A 57 7.01 17.86 1.10
CA THR A 57 8.06 18.63 0.43
C THR A 57 9.26 17.73 0.19
N TRP A 58 9.89 17.89 -0.97
CA TRP A 58 11.13 17.19 -1.27
C TRP A 58 12.15 18.17 -1.85
N SER A 59 13.42 17.92 -1.57
CA SER A 59 14.52 18.69 -2.12
C SER A 59 15.71 17.79 -2.44
N HIS A 60 16.53 18.20 -3.42
CA HIS A 60 17.78 17.51 -3.71
C HIS A 60 18.76 17.76 -2.57
N ASN A 61 19.17 16.69 -1.90
CA ASN A 61 20.12 16.76 -0.81
C ASN A 61 21.50 16.36 -1.33
N LYS A 62 22.41 17.33 -1.42
CA LYS A 62 23.78 17.10 -1.92
C LYS A 62 24.73 16.54 -0.84
N THR A 63 24.24 16.32 0.39
CA THR A 63 25.06 16.02 1.59
C THR A 63 24.76 14.68 2.26
N LEU A 64 23.91 13.82 1.69
CA LEU A 64 23.65 12.49 2.26
C LEU A 64 24.69 11.48 1.76
N SER A 65 25.82 11.42 2.46
CA SER A 65 26.74 10.28 2.42
C SER A 65 26.15 9.15 3.26
N THR A 66 25.53 8.16 2.62
CA THR A 66 25.04 6.97 3.34
C THR A 66 26.19 6.04 3.69
N THR A 67 26.29 5.72 4.97
CA THR A 67 26.98 4.52 5.44
C THR A 67 26.17 3.30 5.01
N ASP A 68 26.76 2.47 4.16
CA ASP A 68 26.36 1.08 3.94
C ASP A 68 26.48 0.32 5.27
N SER A 69 25.37 -0.21 5.82
CA SER A 69 25.43 -1.37 6.70
C SER A 69 24.05 -1.94 7.06
N ALA A 70 23.82 -3.17 6.60
CA ALA A 70 23.10 -4.23 7.31
C ALA A 70 21.59 -4.10 7.56
N TYR A 71 20.78 -4.38 6.54
CA TYR A 71 19.41 -4.87 6.74
C TYR A 71 19.41 -6.39 6.97
N LYS A 72 19.78 -6.81 8.19
CA LYS A 72 19.49 -8.17 8.66
C LYS A 72 18.20 -8.15 9.49
N THR A 73 17.14 -8.70 8.90
CA THR A 73 15.87 -9.11 9.53
C THR A 73 15.06 -8.04 10.28
N VAL A 74 13.93 -7.62 9.69
CA VAL A 74 12.86 -6.91 10.40
C VAL A 74 11.79 -7.92 10.83
N LYS A 75 11.54 -7.99 12.14
CA LYS A 75 10.64 -8.97 12.77
C LYS A 75 9.18 -8.51 12.66
N THR A 76 8.36 -9.39 12.09
CA THR A 76 6.88 -9.44 12.06
C THR A 76 6.10 -8.12 12.02
N ASP A 77 6.01 -7.53 10.83
CA ASP A 77 4.75 -6.92 10.36
C ASP A 77 4.00 -7.97 9.53
N ARG A 78 2.67 -7.87 9.46
CA ARG A 78 1.77 -8.84 8.80
C ARG A 78 2.37 -9.25 7.45
N GLY A 79 2.49 -10.55 7.17
CA GLY A 79 3.37 -11.11 6.13
C GLY A 79 3.24 -10.57 4.70
N TRP A 80 2.22 -9.75 4.43
CA TRP A 80 1.97 -9.01 3.20
C TRP A 80 2.80 -7.71 3.04
N ARG A 81 3.27 -7.04 4.10
CA ARG A 81 4.02 -5.75 4.06
C ARG A 81 5.53 -5.90 4.26
N LYS A 82 6.16 -6.84 3.56
CA LYS A 82 7.61 -7.06 3.67
C LYS A 82 8.39 -6.08 2.82
N THR A 83 9.48 -5.55 3.39
CA THR A 83 10.50 -4.83 2.62
C THR A 83 11.23 -5.85 1.75
N ASN A 84 11.37 -5.55 0.46
CA ASN A 84 12.18 -6.34 -0.46
C ASN A 84 13.24 -5.43 -1.06
N ASP A 85 14.40 -6.01 -1.36
CA ASP A 85 15.44 -5.27 -2.07
C ASP A 85 15.06 -5.08 -3.54
N ASP A 86 14.37 -6.04 -4.15
CA ASP A 86 13.78 -5.85 -5.47
C ASP A 86 12.55 -4.93 -5.35
N LEU A 87 12.61 -3.74 -5.93
CA LEU A 87 11.59 -2.71 -5.77
C LEU A 87 10.24 -3.14 -6.35
N HIS A 88 10.22 -3.95 -7.42
CA HIS A 88 8.97 -4.49 -7.97
C HIS A 88 8.27 -5.46 -7.02
N LYS A 89 9.01 -6.00 -6.05
CA LYS A 89 8.51 -6.92 -5.03
C LYS A 89 8.39 -6.26 -3.66
N ASP A 90 8.78 -4.99 -3.53
CA ASP A 90 8.66 -4.24 -2.28
C ASP A 90 7.20 -3.85 -2.05
N LYS A 91 6.65 -4.31 -0.92
CA LYS A 91 5.26 -4.04 -0.53
C LYS A 91 5.18 -3.02 0.60
N THR A 92 6.24 -2.25 0.87
CA THR A 92 6.23 -1.27 1.97
C THR A 92 5.54 0.03 1.62
N CYS A 93 5.67 0.51 0.38
CA CYS A 93 5.03 1.73 -0.11
C CYS A 93 3.99 1.35 -1.18
N GLN A 94 2.77 1.04 -0.75
CA GLN A 94 1.70 0.56 -1.65
C GLN A 94 0.84 1.69 -2.22
N PHE A 95 0.85 2.86 -1.57
CA PHE A 95 -0.01 3.99 -1.90
C PHE A 95 0.80 5.07 -2.58
N THR A 96 0.33 5.53 -3.74
CA THR A 96 0.97 6.61 -4.50
C THR A 96 0.37 7.94 -4.09
N ILE A 97 1.21 8.86 -3.60
CA ILE A 97 0.79 10.19 -3.15
C ILE A 97 0.67 11.14 -4.35
N ALA A 98 1.70 11.20 -5.19
CA ALA A 98 1.72 12.03 -6.38
C ALA A 98 2.86 11.60 -7.33
N THR A 99 2.68 11.86 -8.62
CA THR A 99 3.75 11.79 -9.63
C THR A 99 3.86 13.17 -10.27
N THR A 100 4.99 13.84 -10.08
CA THR A 100 5.21 15.20 -10.57
C THR A 100 6.46 15.27 -11.42
N GLN A 101 6.38 15.91 -12.59
CA GLN A 101 7.56 16.20 -13.42
C GLN A 101 8.38 17.30 -12.74
N SER A 102 9.63 17.00 -12.37
CA SER A 102 10.52 17.91 -11.64
C SER A 102 11.19 18.90 -12.60
N ASN A 103 10.44 19.88 -13.11
CA ASN A 103 11.08 21.05 -13.73
C ASN A 103 11.62 21.98 -12.64
N GLY A 104 12.71 21.57 -11.98
CA GLY A 104 13.52 22.42 -11.11
C GLY A 104 12.91 22.76 -9.74
N GLY A 105 12.87 21.78 -8.84
CA GLY A 105 12.51 21.98 -7.43
C GLY A 105 11.00 21.95 -7.18
N GLY A 106 10.48 20.79 -6.82
CA GLY A 106 9.05 20.60 -6.58
C GLY A 106 8.59 21.39 -5.36
N GLY A 107 7.62 22.28 -5.58
CA GLY A 107 6.91 22.94 -4.49
C GLY A 107 6.16 21.94 -3.59
N PRO A 108 5.63 22.41 -2.45
CA PRO A 108 4.86 21.56 -1.53
C PRO A 108 3.68 20.89 -2.24
N ILE A 109 3.59 19.58 -2.12
CA ILE A 109 2.45 18.78 -2.60
C ILE A 109 1.51 18.56 -1.43
N VAL A 110 0.29 19.08 -1.54
CA VAL A 110 -0.76 18.79 -0.57
C VAL A 110 -1.47 17.51 -1.00
N TRP A 111 -1.40 16.48 -0.16
CA TRP A 111 -2.11 15.22 -0.37
C TRP A 111 -3.18 15.04 0.69
N THR A 112 -4.39 14.72 0.25
CA THR A 112 -5.48 14.34 1.14
C THR A 112 -5.46 12.83 1.28
N ILE A 113 -5.46 12.34 2.52
CA ILE A 113 -5.45 10.89 2.80
C ILE A 113 -6.73 10.30 2.23
N GLU A 114 -6.59 9.32 1.34
CA GLU A 114 -7.73 8.67 0.71
C GLU A 114 -8.52 7.83 1.71
N ARG A 115 -9.81 7.60 1.42
CA ARG A 115 -10.76 6.93 2.34
C ARG A 115 -10.47 5.44 2.52
N ASP A 116 -9.80 4.84 1.55
CA ASP A 116 -9.42 3.42 1.51
C ASP A 116 -8.14 3.11 2.30
N ILE A 117 -7.44 4.15 2.78
CA ILE A 117 -6.25 3.99 3.61
C ILE A 117 -6.64 3.41 4.98
N PRO A 118 -6.13 2.21 5.34
CA PRO A 118 -6.51 1.57 6.59
C PRO A 118 -5.78 2.18 7.79
N THR A 119 -6.32 1.95 8.99
CA THR A 119 -5.70 2.38 10.24
C THR A 119 -4.32 1.75 10.44
N ALA A 120 -3.25 2.54 10.40
CA ALA A 120 -1.87 2.11 10.63
C ALA A 120 -0.91 3.30 10.78
N ALA A 121 0.34 3.01 11.11
CA ALA A 121 1.45 3.96 11.03
C ALA A 121 2.09 3.93 9.63
N TYR A 122 2.30 5.10 9.03
CA TYR A 122 2.82 5.28 7.68
C TYR A 122 4.08 6.17 7.67
N PHE A 123 4.84 6.10 6.59
CA PHE A 123 5.94 7.02 6.28
C PHE A 123 5.87 7.41 4.80
N VAL A 124 6.50 8.52 4.43
CA VAL A 124 6.58 8.94 3.02
C VAL A 124 7.93 8.54 2.46
N ARG A 125 7.91 8.00 1.24
CA ARG A 125 9.10 7.76 0.43
C ARG A 125 8.88 8.38 -0.95
N ALA A 126 9.88 9.10 -1.44
CA ALA A 126 9.91 9.66 -2.78
C ALA A 126 11.01 8.98 -3.59
N TYR A 127 10.76 8.81 -4.88
CA TYR A 127 11.72 8.27 -5.85
C TYR A 127 12.02 9.34 -6.90
N ALA A 128 13.29 9.47 -7.25
CA ALA A 128 13.71 10.22 -8.43
C ALA A 128 13.72 9.26 -9.61
N LEU A 129 13.00 9.63 -10.68
CA LEU A 129 12.93 8.86 -11.92
C LEU A 129 13.81 9.53 -12.99
N ASP A 130 14.44 8.74 -13.84
CA ASP A 130 15.12 9.22 -15.04
C ASP A 130 14.16 9.46 -16.21
N ALA A 131 14.70 9.87 -17.36
CA ALA A 131 13.91 10.14 -18.57
C ALA A 131 13.24 8.87 -19.16
N LEU A 132 13.68 7.69 -18.76
CA LEU A 132 13.09 6.39 -19.13
C LEU A 132 12.10 5.88 -18.08
N GLY A 133 11.88 6.65 -17.00
CA GLY A 133 11.01 6.30 -15.90
C GLY A 133 11.60 5.30 -14.91
N ALA A 134 12.91 5.04 -14.97
CA ALA A 134 13.60 4.16 -14.03
C ALA A 134 14.00 4.93 -12.77
N GLU A 135 13.87 4.28 -11.61
CA GLU A 135 14.28 4.85 -10.34
C GLU A 135 15.81 4.98 -10.27
N VAL A 136 16.30 6.19 -10.03
CA VAL A 136 17.74 6.52 -9.93
C VAL A 136 18.15 7.08 -8.57
N GLY A 137 17.19 7.42 -7.73
CA GLY A 137 17.45 7.84 -6.36
C GLY A 137 16.19 7.78 -5.50
N TYR A 138 16.37 7.86 -4.19
CA TYR A 138 15.25 7.86 -3.26
C TYR A 138 15.46 8.83 -2.08
N GLY A 139 14.39 9.07 -1.35
CA GLY A 139 14.40 9.72 -0.04
C GLY A 139 13.20 9.28 0.77
N GLN A 140 13.30 9.29 2.08
CA GLN A 140 12.21 8.88 2.97
C GLN A 140 12.21 9.69 4.26
N THR A 141 11.04 9.84 4.88
CA THR A 141 10.88 10.61 6.13
C THR A 141 11.34 9.84 7.38
N THR A 142 11.44 8.51 7.30
CA THR A 142 11.71 7.63 8.44
C THR A 142 13.15 7.11 8.47
N ASP A 143 13.60 6.72 9.66
CA ASP A 143 14.93 6.14 9.89
C ASP A 143 15.08 4.74 9.24
N ALA A 144 16.31 4.25 9.09
CA ALA A 144 16.60 2.91 8.59
C ALA A 144 15.84 1.79 9.34
N LYS A 145 15.56 2.01 10.64
CA LYS A 145 14.80 1.07 11.49
C LYS A 145 13.28 1.24 11.40
N LYS A 146 12.78 2.26 10.70
CA LYS A 146 11.34 2.60 10.57
C LYS A 146 10.64 2.83 11.92
N LEU A 147 11.30 3.52 12.85
CA LEU A 147 10.79 3.73 14.22
C LEU A 147 10.50 5.20 14.56
N ALA A 148 11.10 6.15 13.83
CA ALA A 148 10.86 7.57 14.02
C ALA A 148 10.17 8.18 12.80
N ASN A 149 9.54 9.35 12.99
CA ASN A 149 8.86 10.10 11.93
C ASN A 149 7.81 9.28 11.17
N LEU A 150 6.98 8.56 11.94
CA LEU A 150 5.80 7.86 11.45
C LEU A 150 4.57 8.74 11.65
N MET A 151 3.68 8.74 10.68
CA MET A 151 2.35 9.34 10.78
C MET A 151 1.33 8.29 11.17
N GLU A 152 0.43 8.61 12.09
CA GLU A 152 -0.66 7.70 12.47
C GLU A 152 -1.91 8.08 11.69
N VAL A 153 -2.40 7.13 10.88
CA VAL A 153 -3.63 7.32 10.11
C VAL A 153 -4.71 6.45 10.70
N ARG A 154 -5.88 7.05 10.93
CA ARG A 154 -7.12 6.38 11.32
C ARG A 154 -7.98 6.18 10.08
N GLY A 155 -8.05 4.93 9.63
CA GLY A 155 -8.90 4.53 8.50
C GLY A 155 -10.38 4.59 8.83
N ILE A 156 -11.21 4.70 7.80
CA ILE A 156 -12.66 4.59 7.94
C ILE A 156 -13.01 3.12 8.15
N SER A 157 -13.46 2.78 9.35
CA SER A 157 -13.96 1.43 9.63
C SER A 157 -15.31 1.23 8.94
N GLY A 158 -15.44 0.18 8.14
CA GLY A 158 -16.72 -0.22 7.54
C GLY A 158 -17.78 -0.68 8.56
N ARG A 159 -17.42 -0.80 9.85
CA ARG A 159 -18.35 -1.07 10.94
C ARG A 159 -19.09 0.21 11.33
N HIS A 160 -20.08 0.58 10.53
CA HIS A 160 -21.01 1.66 10.86
C HIS A 160 -21.93 1.22 12.02
N ALA A 161 -22.28 2.17 12.90
CA ALA A 161 -23.24 1.94 13.98
C ALA A 161 -24.59 1.37 13.47
N SER A 162 -24.98 1.71 12.24
CA SER A 162 -26.17 1.16 11.59
C SER A 162 -26.11 -0.36 11.39
N ILE A 163 -24.94 -0.92 11.07
CA ILE A 163 -24.76 -2.36 10.88
C ILE A 163 -24.88 -3.09 12.22
N ASP A 164 -24.28 -2.53 13.28
CA ASP A 164 -24.36 -3.09 14.63
C ASP A 164 -25.81 -3.07 15.15
N ILE A 165 -26.55 -1.97 14.91
CA ILE A 165 -27.97 -1.86 15.28
C ILE A 165 -28.83 -2.84 14.49
N ALA A 166 -28.65 -2.92 13.16
CA ALA A 166 -29.40 -3.83 12.31
C ALA A 166 -29.17 -5.30 12.72
N ALA A 167 -27.93 -5.68 13.02
CA ALA A 167 -27.60 -7.00 13.54
C ALA A 167 -28.32 -7.29 14.87
N GLY A 168 -28.38 -6.29 15.76
CA GLY A 168 -29.17 -6.36 16.99
C GLY A 168 -30.65 -6.62 16.73
N CYS A 169 -31.28 -5.84 15.85
CA CYS A 169 -32.70 -6.01 15.51
C CYS A 169 -33.00 -7.37 14.86
N PHE A 170 -32.19 -7.81 13.89
CA PHE A 170 -32.39 -9.10 13.21
C PHE A 170 -32.18 -10.29 14.14
N SER A 171 -31.23 -10.20 15.09
CA SER A 171 -31.03 -11.25 16.10
C SER A 171 -32.20 -11.34 17.08
N ALA A 172 -32.75 -10.22 17.53
CA ALA A 172 -33.94 -10.22 18.38
C ALA A 172 -35.17 -10.76 17.64
N PHE A 173 -35.37 -10.34 16.38
CA PHE A 173 -36.48 -10.80 15.56
C PHE A 173 -36.45 -12.31 15.33
N SER A 174 -35.27 -12.89 15.08
CA SER A 174 -35.14 -14.33 14.86
C SER A 174 -35.55 -15.14 16.11
N VAL A 175 -35.09 -14.74 17.30
CA VAL A 175 -35.43 -15.40 18.57
C VAL A 175 -36.93 -15.28 18.87
N VAL A 176 -37.49 -14.08 18.71
CA VAL A 176 -38.93 -13.85 18.96
C VAL A 176 -39.79 -14.62 17.97
N SER A 177 -39.43 -14.63 16.69
CA SER A 177 -40.18 -15.38 15.67
C SER A 177 -40.16 -16.89 15.94
N LEU A 178 -39.01 -17.44 16.36
CA LEU A 178 -38.88 -18.85 16.72
C LEU A 178 -39.72 -19.21 17.96
N ALA A 179 -39.66 -18.38 19.01
CA ALA A 179 -40.47 -18.56 20.21
C ALA A 179 -41.98 -18.47 19.90
N GLY A 180 -42.38 -17.50 19.07
CA GLY A 180 -43.75 -17.34 18.60
C GLY A 180 -44.24 -18.57 17.82
N PHE A 181 -43.38 -19.15 16.98
CA PHE A 181 -43.70 -20.36 16.24
C PHE A 181 -43.97 -21.55 17.17
N PHE A 182 -43.12 -21.77 18.19
CA PHE A 182 -43.32 -22.82 19.18
C PHE A 182 -44.62 -22.64 20.00
N VAL A 183 -44.97 -21.40 20.39
CA VAL A 183 -46.22 -21.12 21.10
C VAL A 183 -47.44 -21.37 20.21
N ALA A 184 -47.39 -20.92 18.96
CA ALA A 184 -48.47 -21.14 17.99
C ALA A 184 -48.68 -22.63 17.71
N GLU A 185 -47.58 -23.39 17.56
CA GLU A 185 -47.64 -24.85 17.38
C GLU A 185 -48.27 -25.55 18.59
N LYS A 186 -47.86 -25.19 19.81
CA LYS A 186 -48.43 -25.76 21.05
C LYS A 186 -49.94 -25.53 21.15
N ARG A 187 -50.41 -24.31 20.87
CA ARG A 187 -51.85 -23.99 20.89
C ARG A 187 -52.66 -24.78 19.86
N ARG A 188 -52.12 -24.98 18.66
CA ARG A 188 -52.77 -25.78 17.59
C ARG A 188 -52.88 -27.26 17.93
N ARG A 189 -51.94 -27.81 18.71
CA ARG A 189 -52.00 -29.21 19.17
C ARG A 189 -53.06 -29.40 20.27
N THR A 190 -53.20 -28.44 21.17
CA THR A 190 -54.20 -28.51 22.26
C THR A 190 -55.64 -28.33 21.77
N SER A 191 -55.90 -27.56 20.71
CA SER A 191 -57.27 -27.36 20.18
C SER A 191 -57.77 -28.46 19.24
N ARG A 192 -56.96 -29.49 18.95
CA ARG A 192 -57.27 -30.59 18.00
C ARG A 192 -57.36 -31.97 18.67
N GLY A 193 -57.21 -32.06 19.99
CA GLY A 193 -57.48 -33.26 20.78
C GLY A 193 -58.76 -33.07 21.59
#